data_AF-A0A0F8YGQ4-F1
#
_entry.id   AF-A0A0F8YGQ4-F1
#
_cell.length_a   1.000
_cell.length_b   1.000
_cell.length_c   1.000
_cell.angle_alpha   90.00
_cell.angle_beta   90.00
_cell.angle_gamma   90.00
#
_symmetry.space_group_name_H-M   'P 1'
#
loop_
_entity.id
_entity.type
_entity.pdbx_description
1 polymer ?
#
loop_
_entity_poly.entity_id
_entity_poly.type
_entity_poly.pdbx_seq_one_letter_code
_entity_poly.pdbx_strand_id
1 'polypeptide(L)'
;MTFDLHTEFGTDEKSELEGVWEEVSEGARVLVARVGNDRFTERYKRLGKGLQRQIDRNTLPKDKSQAIFITILAETILLDWEGLAVKGVPIE
;
A
#
# COMPACT_ATOMS: atom_id res chain seq x y z
N MET A 1 4.12 -36.50 -8.24
CA MET A 1 4.50 -35.10 -8.00
C MET A 1 3.35 -34.45 -7.28
N THR A 2 3.61 -33.85 -6.12
CA THR A 2 2.57 -33.21 -5.30
C THR A 2 2.54 -31.73 -5.66
N PHE A 3 1.35 -31.18 -5.86
CA PHE A 3 1.17 -29.75 -6.14
C PHE A 3 1.37 -28.97 -4.84
N ASP A 4 2.37 -28.10 -4.81
CA ASP A 4 2.70 -27.25 -3.67
C ASP A 4 2.14 -25.84 -3.88
N LEU A 5 1.11 -25.50 -3.10
CA LEU A 5 0.45 -24.20 -3.14
C LEU A 5 1.38 -23.04 -2.75
N HIS A 6 2.34 -23.27 -1.87
CA HIS A 6 3.27 -22.23 -1.46
C HIS A 6 4.28 -21.93 -2.57
N THR A 7 4.74 -22.95 -3.29
CA THR A 7 5.63 -22.74 -4.42
C THR A 7 4.94 -21.97 -5.55
N GLU A 8 3.65 -22.23 -5.79
CA GLU A 8 2.91 -21.59 -6.88
C GLU A 8 2.37 -20.20 -6.53
N PHE A 9 1.92 -19.99 -5.28
CA PHE A 9 1.18 -18.79 -4.88
C PHE A 9 1.80 -18.04 -3.69
N GLY A 10 2.89 -18.57 -3.13
CA GLY A 10 3.62 -17.94 -2.05
C GLY A 10 4.24 -16.62 -2.49
N THR A 11 4.38 -15.73 -1.52
CA THR A 11 4.94 -14.41 -1.70
C THR A 11 6.20 -14.28 -0.86
N ASP A 12 7.10 -13.38 -1.27
CA ASP A 12 8.33 -13.13 -0.52
C ASP A 12 8.03 -12.21 0.66
N GLU A 13 7.99 -12.77 1.87
CA GLU A 13 7.64 -12.06 3.12
C GLU A 13 8.45 -10.77 3.33
N LYS A 14 9.72 -10.77 2.89
CA LYS A 14 10.59 -9.61 2.98
C LYS A 14 10.11 -8.50 2.04
N SER A 15 9.88 -8.82 0.77
CA SER A 15 9.38 -7.88 -0.25
C SER A 15 7.98 -7.36 0.07
N GLU A 16 7.16 -8.10 0.82
CA GLU A 16 5.87 -7.58 1.30
C GLU A 16 6.00 -6.35 2.19
N LEU A 17 7.09 -6.25 2.95
CA LEU A 17 7.36 -5.20 3.92
C LEU A 17 8.35 -4.15 3.42
N GLU A 18 9.39 -4.57 2.72
CA GLU A 18 10.45 -3.70 2.18
C GLU A 18 10.13 -3.16 0.79
N GLY A 19 9.14 -3.75 0.13
CA GLY A 19 8.67 -3.34 -1.18
C GLY A 19 9.57 -3.79 -2.34
N VAL A 20 9.05 -3.54 -3.53
CA VAL A 20 9.74 -3.77 -4.80
C VAL A 20 9.69 -2.47 -5.61
N TRP A 21 10.80 -2.15 -6.28
CA TRP A 21 10.85 -1.03 -7.21
C TRP A 21 10.08 -1.38 -8.48
N GLU A 22 9.03 -0.62 -8.75
CA GLU A 22 8.19 -0.75 -9.94
C GLU A 22 8.35 0.49 -10.82
N GLU A 23 8.60 0.28 -12.11
CA GLU A 23 8.73 1.35 -13.08
C GLU A 23 7.35 1.86 -13.51
N VAL A 24 7.12 3.16 -13.39
CA VAL A 24 5.85 3.80 -13.76
C VAL A 24 5.96 4.58 -15.07
N SER A 25 7.18 4.95 -15.45
CA SER A 25 7.54 5.58 -16.72
C SER A 25 9.06 5.49 -16.90
N GLU A 26 9.57 5.73 -18.10
CA GLU A 26 11.01 5.78 -18.38
C GLU A 26 11.72 6.73 -17.40
N GLY A 27 12.63 6.17 -16.59
CA GLY A 27 13.40 6.92 -15.58
C GLY A 27 12.63 7.31 -14.32
N ALA A 28 11.39 6.81 -14.14
CA ALA A 28 10.56 7.05 -12.98
C ALA A 28 10.07 5.74 -12.36
N ARG A 29 10.34 5.56 -11.06
CA ARG A 29 9.99 4.34 -10.33
C ARG A 29 9.50 4.64 -8.93
N VAL A 30 8.74 3.71 -8.37
CA VAL A 30 8.22 3.77 -7.00
C VAL A 30 8.57 2.49 -6.26
N LEU A 31 8.96 2.62 -4.99
CA LEU A 31 9.16 1.47 -4.11
C LEU A 31 7.83 1.18 -3.43
N VAL A 32 7.21 0.05 -3.78
CA VAL A 32 5.86 -0.30 -3.31
C VAL A 32 5.86 -1.60 -2.54
N ALA A 33 5.31 -1.56 -1.33
CA ALA A 33 5.08 -2.72 -0.47
C ALA A 33 3.75 -3.41 -0.78
N ARG A 34 3.52 -4.61 -0.25
CA ARG A 34 2.26 -5.34 -0.51
C ARG A 34 1.11 -4.74 0.29
N VAL A 35 -0.02 -4.46 -0.38
CA VAL A 35 -1.27 -4.11 0.32
C VAL A 35 -1.68 -5.23 1.26
N GLY A 36 -1.98 -4.89 2.51
CA GLY A 36 -2.35 -5.85 3.55
C GLY A 36 -1.16 -6.39 4.35
N ASN A 37 0.06 -5.91 4.13
CA ASN A 37 1.22 -6.23 4.98
C ASN A 37 1.00 -5.82 6.45
N ASP A 38 1.93 -6.21 7.32
CA ASP A 38 1.80 -5.95 8.76
C ASP A 38 1.70 -4.46 9.09
N ARG A 39 2.46 -3.59 8.40
CA ARG A 39 2.42 -2.13 8.60
C ARG A 39 1.03 -1.56 8.26
N PHE A 40 0.46 -1.98 7.13
CA PHE A 40 -0.90 -1.62 6.72
C PHE A 40 -1.91 -2.07 7.77
N THR A 41 -1.83 -3.33 8.19
CA THR A 41 -2.76 -3.94 9.15
C THR A 41 -2.71 -3.23 10.50
N GLU A 42 -1.52 -2.91 10.99
CA GLU A 42 -1.35 -2.13 12.22
C GLU A 42 -1.92 -0.72 12.09
N ARG A 43 -1.65 -0.04 10.96
CA ARG A 43 -2.15 1.32 10.75
C ARG A 43 -3.67 1.35 10.66
N TYR A 44 -4.28 0.39 9.97
CA TYR A 44 -5.73 0.23 9.91
C TYR A 44 -6.33 -0.02 11.32
N LYS A 45 -5.69 -0.87 12.13
CA LYS A 45 -6.09 -1.13 13.52
C LYS A 45 -6.08 0.14 14.39
N ARG A 46 -5.20 1.11 14.10
CA ARG A 46 -5.10 2.40 14.81
C ARG A 46 -6.21 3.41 14.47
N LEU A 47 -7.01 3.19 13.42
CA LEU A 47 -8.15 4.07 13.07
C LEU A 47 -9.26 4.11 14.12
N GLY A 48 -9.28 3.16 15.05
CA GLY A 48 -10.33 3.01 16.05
C GLY A 48 -11.53 2.19 15.53
N LYS A 49 -12.11 1.39 16.42
CA LYS A 49 -13.16 0.39 16.08
C LYS A 49 -14.41 1.00 15.42
N GLY A 50 -14.78 2.24 15.77
CA GLY A 50 -15.95 2.91 15.21
C GLY A 50 -15.77 3.31 13.75
N LEU A 51 -14.57 3.75 13.36
CA LEU A 51 -14.27 4.15 11.99
C LEU A 51 -14.10 2.91 11.10
N GLN A 52 -13.41 1.88 11.60
CA GLN A 52 -13.29 0.58 10.94
C GLN A 52 -14.66 0.00 10.58
N ARG A 53 -15.59 -0.07 11.54
CA ARG A 53 -16.95 -0.55 11.29
C ARG A 53 -17.70 0.23 10.21
N GLN A 54 -17.47 1.54 10.12
CA GLN A 54 -18.11 2.37 9.09
C GLN A 54 -17.51 2.11 7.71
N ILE A 55 -16.20 1.86 7.64
CA ILE A 55 -15.51 1.46 6.41
C ILE A 55 -16.00 0.08 5.97
N ASP A 56 -15.98 -0.91 6.87
CA ASP A 56 -16.38 -2.29 6.59
C ASP A 56 -17.85 -2.39 6.13
N ARG A 57 -18.72 -1.53 6.66
CA ARG A 57 -20.15 -1.44 6.28
C ARG A 57 -20.41 -0.50 5.10
N ASN A 58 -19.37 0.12 4.55
CA ASN A 58 -19.47 1.11 3.48
C ASN A 58 -20.46 2.25 3.79
N THR A 59 -20.53 2.66 5.06
CA THR A 59 -21.40 3.76 5.54
C THR A 59 -20.65 5.07 5.73
N LEU A 60 -19.32 5.05 5.63
CA LEU A 60 -18.51 6.26 5.66
C LEU A 60 -18.64 7.01 4.33
N PRO A 61 -18.79 8.34 4.32
CA PRO A 61 -18.79 9.11 3.07
C PRO A 61 -17.56 8.78 2.23
N LYS A 62 -17.76 8.58 0.92
CA LYS A 62 -16.72 8.10 0.00
C LYS A 62 -15.44 8.94 0.09
N ASP A 63 -15.55 10.26 0.09
CA ASP A 63 -14.41 11.18 0.14
C ASP A 63 -13.59 11.01 1.43
N LYS A 64 -14.28 10.78 2.57
CA LYS A 64 -13.62 10.52 3.85
C LYS A 64 -12.93 9.16 3.86
N SER A 65 -13.57 8.13 3.32
CA SER A 65 -12.98 6.80 3.19
C SER A 65 -11.73 6.84 2.30
N GLN A 66 -11.82 7.52 1.16
CA GLN A 66 -10.72 7.68 0.22
C GLN A 66 -9.54 8.43 0.87
N ALA A 67 -9.79 9.54 1.56
CA ALA A 67 -8.75 10.28 2.26
C ALA A 67 -8.01 9.42 3.29
N ILE A 68 -8.75 8.63 4.08
CA ILE A 68 -8.17 7.70 5.05
C ILE A 68 -7.28 6.67 4.34
N PHE A 69 -7.78 6.03 3.28
CA PHE A 69 -7.00 5.03 2.56
C PHE A 69 -5.75 5.63 1.90
N ILE A 70 -5.84 6.83 1.32
CA ILE A 70 -4.66 7.53 0.79
C ILE A 70 -3.60 7.70 1.88
N THR A 71 -3.98 8.15 3.08
CA THR A 71 -3.04 8.28 4.19
C THR A 71 -2.41 6.95 4.57
N ILE A 72 -3.21 5.88 4.70
CA ILE A 72 -2.67 4.56 5.06
C ILE A 72 -1.71 4.04 4.01
N LEU A 73 -2.08 4.14 2.73
CA LEU A 73 -1.23 3.68 1.62
C LEU A 73 0.06 4.48 1.55
N ALA A 74 -0.01 5.81 1.68
CA ALA A 74 1.17 6.66 1.68
C ALA A 74 2.13 6.36 2.84
N GLU A 75 1.62 5.95 3.99
CA GLU A 75 2.45 5.64 5.17
C GLU A 75 2.98 4.20 5.21
N THR A 76 2.38 3.26 4.47
CA THR A 76 2.65 1.82 4.65
C THR A 76 3.00 1.07 3.37
N ILE A 77 2.61 1.61 2.21
CA ILE A 77 2.72 0.96 0.90
C ILE A 77 3.67 1.71 -0.02
N LEU A 78 3.52 3.02 -0.18
CA LEU A 78 4.47 3.83 -0.95
C LEU A 78 5.66 4.16 -0.05
N LEU A 79 6.75 3.42 -0.21
CA LEU A 79 7.91 3.52 0.68
C LEU A 79 8.94 4.54 0.20
N ASP A 80 9.08 4.69 -1.12
CA ASP A 80 10.06 5.59 -1.75
C ASP A 80 9.70 5.84 -3.22
N TRP A 81 10.38 6.80 -3.86
CA TRP A 81 10.23 7.10 -5.28
C TRP A 81 11.49 7.73 -5.87
N GLU A 82 11.66 7.57 -7.19
CA GLU A 82 12.70 8.24 -7.95
C GLU A 82 12.13 8.75 -9.28
N GLY A 83 12.60 9.92 -9.73
CA GLY A 83 12.24 10.47 -11.04
C GLY A 83 10.81 11.01 -11.15
N LEU A 84 10.12 11.25 -10.02
CA LEU A 84 8.77 11.82 -10.02
C LEU A 84 8.79 13.36 -10.02
N ALA A 85 7.78 13.96 -10.67
CA ALA A 85 7.56 15.39 -10.66
C ALA A 85 6.06 15.74 -10.63
N VAL A 86 5.69 16.78 -9.89
CA VAL A 86 4.34 17.35 -9.89
C VAL A 86 4.37 18.70 -10.59
N LYS A 87 3.62 18.82 -11.70
CA LYS A 87 3.55 20.07 -12.50
C LYS A 87 4.94 20.58 -12.92
N GLY A 88 5.85 19.66 -13.25
CA GLY A 88 7.23 19.98 -13.67
C GLY A 88 8.22 20.24 -12.54
N VAL A 89 7.78 20.16 -11.28
CA VAL A 89 8.66 20.29 -10.10
C VAL A 89 9.00 18.90 -9.58
N PRO A 90 10.28 18.50 -9.50
CA PRO A 90 10.68 17.22 -8.92
C PRO A 90 10.14 17.04 -7.50
N ILE A 91 9.71 15.83 -7.18
CA ILE A 91 9.38 15.43 -5.81
C ILE A 91 10.68 14.91 -5.18
N GLU A 92 11.10 15.55 -4.10
CA GLU A 92 12.21 15.06 -3.24
C GLU A 92 11.76 13.89 -2.37
#